data_AF-A0A9P6XV60-F1
#
_entry.id   AF-A0A9P6XV60-F1
#
_cell.length_a   1.000
_cell.length_b   1.000
_cell.length_c   1.000
_cell.angle_alpha   90.00
_cell.angle_beta   90.00
_cell.angle_gamma   90.00
#
_symmetry.space_group_name_H-M   'P 1'
#
loop_
_entity.id
_entity.type
_entity.pdbx_description
1 polymer ?
#
loop_
_entity_poly.entity_id
_entity_poly.type
_entity_poly.pdbx_seq_one_letter_code
_entity_poly.pdbx_strand_id
1 'polypeptide(L)'
;MSFMFFTVHQPVGAGFSYGAKMNIARNPQLFYDAIQLFYEAFPQYSQLPFHLFGESFAGRYIPVYSDYIVKRNKQEVLKIPLESIGIGNGWINPLIQFQYGSTMACNSSYGNLLSQRACDRMKKAYVTCSSLVKKCYEKDNALSCVRADNYCTNNIDGVFALSKRSYYDVRKAEDVVEPPQDFINLLNQPDMKRKIGAADMVFEECADAPYIAISSTGERLETFKEYSHHH
;
A
#
# COMPACT_ATOMS: atom_id res chain seq x y z
N MET A 1 0.19 -7.40 29.41
CA MET A 1 0.03 -8.00 28.07
C MET A 1 1.15 -7.39 27.22
N SER A 2 2.04 -8.22 26.68
CA SER A 2 3.22 -7.74 25.95
C SER A 2 3.09 -8.14 24.48
N PHE A 3 3.36 -7.20 23.58
CA PHE A 3 3.37 -7.44 22.13
C PHE A 3 4.81 -7.40 21.61
N MET A 4 5.13 -8.30 20.69
CA MET A 4 6.34 -8.20 19.88
C MET A 4 5.94 -7.56 18.55
N PHE A 5 6.61 -6.47 18.19
CA PHE A 5 6.47 -5.87 16.87
C PHE A 5 7.54 -6.44 15.94
N PHE A 6 7.09 -6.96 14.80
CA PHE A 6 7.94 -7.41 13.71
C PHE A 6 7.64 -6.53 12.49
N THR A 7 8.65 -5.81 12.02
CA THR A 7 8.56 -4.97 10.82
C THR A 7 9.28 -5.65 9.68
N VAL A 8 8.69 -5.60 8.48
CA VAL A 8 9.24 -6.20 7.27
C VAL A 8 9.26 -5.17 6.16
N HIS A 9 10.43 -4.95 5.58
CA HIS A 9 10.54 -4.20 4.33
C HIS A 9 10.08 -5.09 3.18
N GLN A 10 9.04 -4.69 2.48
CA GLN A 10 8.48 -5.43 1.36
C GLN A 10 7.83 -4.47 0.38
N PRO A 11 7.80 -4.79 -0.93
CA PRO A 11 8.33 -6.01 -1.56
C PRO A 11 9.84 -5.91 -1.84
N VAL A 12 10.40 -6.81 -2.65
CA VAL A 12 11.83 -6.78 -3.03
C VAL A 12 12.19 -5.42 -3.66
N GLY A 13 13.20 -4.74 -3.11
CA GLY A 13 13.61 -3.39 -3.50
C GLY A 13 13.07 -2.28 -2.59
N ALA A 14 12.20 -2.58 -1.63
CA ALA A 14 11.79 -1.61 -0.61
C ALA A 14 12.79 -1.60 0.57
N GLY A 15 13.20 -0.41 1.01
CA GLY A 15 14.10 -0.24 2.16
C GLY A 15 15.37 -1.08 2.06
N PHE A 16 15.51 -2.06 2.97
CA PHE A 16 16.65 -2.99 3.01
C PHE A 16 16.38 -4.36 2.39
N SER A 17 15.25 -4.55 1.71
CA SER A 17 14.94 -5.82 1.04
C SER A 17 15.49 -5.83 -0.37
N TYR A 18 16.24 -6.87 -0.73
CA TYR A 18 16.91 -7.02 -2.03
C TYR A 18 16.73 -8.43 -2.59
N GLY A 19 17.00 -8.60 -3.88
CA GLY A 19 16.86 -9.89 -4.56
C GLY A 19 16.63 -9.74 -6.06
N ALA A 20 16.13 -10.82 -6.67
CA ALA A 20 15.73 -10.81 -8.08
C ALA A 20 14.61 -9.78 -8.33
N LYS A 21 14.48 -9.33 -9.59
CA LYS A 21 13.46 -8.36 -10.00
C LYS A 21 12.08 -8.74 -9.48
N MET A 22 11.39 -7.77 -8.89
CA MET A 22 10.05 -7.94 -8.31
C MET A 22 9.07 -8.56 -9.30
N ASN A 23 8.40 -9.62 -8.87
CA ASN A 23 7.20 -10.15 -9.49
C ASN A 23 6.04 -9.99 -8.50
N ILE A 24 5.15 -9.05 -8.77
CA ILE A 24 4.09 -8.64 -7.83
C ILE A 24 3.16 -9.81 -7.49
N ALA A 25 2.86 -10.67 -8.46
CA ALA A 25 2.03 -11.86 -8.25
C ALA A 25 2.63 -12.84 -7.22
N ARG A 26 3.95 -12.77 -6.98
CA ARG A 26 4.64 -13.59 -5.97
C ARG A 26 4.74 -12.91 -4.60
N ASN A 27 4.37 -11.65 -4.46
CA ASN A 27 4.49 -10.93 -3.19
C ASN A 27 3.77 -11.62 -2.01
N PRO A 28 2.54 -12.15 -2.15
CA PRO A 28 1.88 -12.87 -1.06
C PRO A 28 2.64 -14.11 -0.62
N GLN A 29 3.20 -14.86 -1.59
CA GLN A 29 4.06 -16.01 -1.32
C GLN A 29 5.35 -15.59 -0.61
N LEU A 30 6.07 -14.59 -1.13
CA LEU A 30 7.32 -14.12 -0.53
C LEU A 30 7.13 -13.60 0.90
N PHE A 31 6.02 -12.91 1.15
CA PHE A 31 5.65 -12.49 2.50
C PHE A 31 5.40 -13.70 3.42
N TYR A 32 4.59 -14.67 2.97
CA TYR A 32 4.32 -15.89 3.72
C TYR A 32 5.60 -16.66 4.05
N ASP A 33 6.48 -16.87 3.06
CA ASP A 33 7.74 -17.57 3.21
C ASP A 33 8.67 -16.84 4.20
N ALA A 34 8.68 -15.49 4.18
CA ALA A 34 9.44 -14.71 5.16
C ALA A 34 8.94 -14.91 6.60
N ILE A 35 7.62 -15.03 6.82
CA ILE A 35 7.06 -15.34 8.15
C ILE A 35 7.37 -16.77 8.57
N GLN A 36 7.31 -17.74 7.65
CA GLN A 36 7.71 -19.12 7.93
C GLN A 36 9.18 -19.20 8.36
N LEU A 37 10.09 -18.57 7.61
CA LEU A 37 11.51 -18.49 7.96
C LEU A 37 11.74 -17.77 9.29
N PHE A 38 10.97 -16.73 9.58
CA PHE A 38 11.01 -16.06 10.88
C PHE A 38 10.63 -17.02 12.02
N TYR A 39 9.59 -17.85 11.85
CA TYR A 39 9.23 -18.86 12.84
C TYR A 39 10.23 -20.00 12.96
N GLU A 40 10.90 -20.39 11.88
CA GLU A 40 12.01 -21.35 11.96
C GLU A 40 13.21 -20.78 12.75
N ALA A 41 13.56 -19.51 12.51
CA ALA A 41 14.64 -18.83 13.22
C ALA A 41 14.28 -18.48 14.67
N PHE A 42 13.00 -18.22 14.95
CA PHE A 42 12.49 -17.84 16.27
C PHE A 42 11.23 -18.64 16.66
N PRO A 43 11.37 -19.96 16.92
CA PRO A 43 10.22 -20.86 17.16
C PRO A 43 9.33 -20.44 18.34
N GLN A 44 9.87 -19.71 19.32
CA GLN A 44 9.11 -19.21 20.46
C GLN A 44 7.93 -18.30 20.08
N TYR A 45 7.95 -17.70 18.88
CA TYR A 45 6.87 -16.82 18.40
C TYR A 45 5.84 -17.54 17.53
N SER A 46 6.12 -18.77 17.07
CA SER A 46 5.28 -19.45 16.07
C SER A 46 3.90 -19.85 16.57
N GLN A 47 3.72 -19.91 17.90
CA GLN A 47 2.47 -20.28 18.56
C GLN A 47 1.71 -19.05 19.09
N LEU A 48 2.28 -17.86 18.99
CA LEU A 48 1.64 -16.63 19.46
C LEU A 48 0.63 -16.12 18.43
N PRO A 49 -0.50 -15.53 18.86
CA PRO A 49 -1.40 -14.78 17.99
C PRO A 49 -0.66 -13.87 17.03
N PHE A 50 -0.87 -14.08 15.73
CA PHE A 50 -0.29 -13.25 14.69
C PHE A 50 -1.33 -12.22 14.24
N HIS A 51 -0.92 -10.96 14.20
CA HIS A 51 -1.77 -9.87 13.75
C HIS A 51 -1.07 -9.08 12.65
N LEU A 52 -1.75 -8.89 11.52
CA LEU A 52 -1.18 -8.21 10.35
C LEU A 52 -1.72 -6.78 10.24
N PHE A 53 -0.84 -5.80 10.49
CA PHE A 53 -1.18 -4.38 10.46
C PHE A 53 -0.36 -3.62 9.42
N GLY A 54 -0.96 -2.58 8.86
CA GLY A 54 -0.29 -1.68 7.92
C GLY A 54 -1.18 -0.51 7.52
N GLU A 55 -0.62 0.40 6.73
CA GLU A 55 -1.28 1.64 6.31
C GLU A 55 -1.21 1.86 4.79
N SER A 56 -2.08 2.73 4.27
CA SER A 56 -2.03 3.23 2.90
C SER A 56 -2.12 2.07 1.90
N PHE A 57 -1.10 1.84 1.07
CA PHE A 57 -1.12 0.76 0.09
C PHE A 57 -1.13 -0.65 0.72
N ALA A 58 -0.86 -0.78 2.03
CA ALA A 58 -1.13 -2.01 2.76
C ALA A 58 -2.62 -2.41 2.73
N GLY A 59 -3.54 -1.48 2.43
CA GLY A 59 -4.94 -1.81 2.14
C GLY A 59 -5.12 -2.72 0.91
N ARG A 60 -4.12 -2.80 0.04
CA ARG A 60 -4.03 -3.75 -1.07
C ARG A 60 -3.34 -5.04 -0.64
N TYR A 61 -2.23 -4.94 0.07
CA TYR A 61 -1.44 -6.11 0.50
C TYR A 61 -2.15 -6.98 1.53
N ILE A 62 -2.69 -6.38 2.59
CA ILE A 62 -3.18 -7.10 3.77
C ILE A 62 -4.32 -8.06 3.42
N PRO A 63 -5.38 -7.66 2.71
CA PRO A 63 -6.45 -8.60 2.34
C PRO A 63 -5.92 -9.81 1.56
N VAL A 64 -4.99 -9.57 0.64
CA VAL A 64 -4.39 -10.59 -0.23
C VAL A 64 -3.49 -11.53 0.56
N TYR A 65 -2.61 -10.98 1.39
CA TYR A 65 -1.65 -11.76 2.17
C TYR A 65 -2.38 -12.58 3.24
N SER A 66 -3.43 -12.02 3.84
CA SER A 66 -4.27 -12.73 4.80
C SER A 66 -5.05 -13.88 4.17
N ASP A 67 -5.63 -13.68 2.99
CA ASP A 67 -6.27 -14.77 2.23
C ASP A 67 -5.26 -15.86 1.87
N TYR A 68 -4.06 -15.48 1.40
CA TYR A 68 -2.97 -16.40 1.11
C TYR A 68 -2.56 -17.22 2.35
N ILE A 69 -2.36 -16.57 3.51
CA ILE A 69 -2.04 -17.22 4.79
C ILE A 69 -3.13 -18.24 5.16
N VAL A 70 -4.40 -17.85 5.12
CA VAL A 70 -5.53 -18.71 5.49
C VAL A 70 -5.62 -19.93 4.56
N LYS A 71 -5.36 -19.76 3.27
CA LYS A 71 -5.32 -20.87 2.30
C LYS A 71 -4.15 -21.82 2.57
N ARG A 72 -2.94 -21.30 2.76
CA ARG A 72 -1.74 -22.13 3.01
C ARG A 72 -1.81 -22.85 4.35
N ASN A 73 -2.37 -22.24 5.39
CA ASN A 73 -2.59 -22.89 6.69
C ASN A 73 -3.47 -24.15 6.64
N LYS A 74 -4.23 -24.38 5.56
CA LYS A 74 -5.00 -25.62 5.35
C LYS A 74 -4.15 -26.76 4.81
N GLN A 75 -3.00 -26.45 4.21
CA GLN A 75 -2.12 -27.39 3.52
C GLN A 75 -0.81 -27.61 4.28
N GLU A 76 -0.38 -26.63 5.06
CA GLU A 76 0.92 -26.63 5.74
C GLU A 76 0.84 -27.10 7.19
N VAL A 77 1.92 -27.74 7.65
CA VAL A 77 2.04 -28.22 9.04
C VAL A 77 2.30 -27.05 10.00
N LEU A 78 3.24 -26.16 9.65
CA LEU A 78 3.54 -24.95 10.42
C LEU A 78 2.58 -23.83 10.02
N LYS A 79 1.55 -23.63 10.84
CA LYS A 79 0.53 -22.61 10.60
C LYS A 79 0.97 -21.25 11.10
N ILE A 80 0.57 -20.19 10.40
CA ILE A 80 0.62 -18.82 10.91
C ILE A 80 -0.71 -18.54 11.60
N PRO A 81 -0.77 -18.44 12.95
CA PRO A 81 -2.02 -18.26 13.70
C PRO A 81 -2.56 -16.83 13.55
N LEU A 82 -3.01 -16.47 12.34
CA LEU A 82 -3.55 -15.16 12.00
C LEU A 82 -4.89 -14.93 12.74
N GLU A 83 -4.88 -14.03 13.72
CA GLU A 83 -6.02 -13.71 14.57
C GLU A 83 -6.74 -12.42 14.16
N SER A 84 -5.99 -11.41 13.70
CA SER A 84 -6.61 -10.20 13.18
C SER A 84 -5.78 -9.49 12.13
N ILE A 85 -6.46 -8.62 11.41
CA ILE A 85 -5.86 -7.67 10.49
C ILE A 85 -6.27 -6.25 10.88
N GLY A 86 -5.41 -5.28 10.61
CA GLY A 86 -5.77 -3.87 10.72
C GLY A 86 -5.16 -3.04 9.61
N ILE A 87 -5.97 -2.17 9.04
CA ILE A 87 -5.59 -1.33 7.91
C ILE A 87 -5.88 0.11 8.29
N GLY A 88 -4.85 0.89 8.56
CA GLY A 88 -4.94 2.34 8.75
C GLY A 88 -5.04 3.05 7.40
N ASN A 89 -5.96 4.00 7.25
CA ASN A 89 -6.03 4.91 6.09
C ASN A 89 -5.78 4.22 4.72
N GLY A 90 -6.33 3.02 4.53
CA GLY A 90 -5.92 2.12 3.46
C GLY A 90 -6.47 2.49 2.08
N TRP A 91 -5.67 2.22 1.04
CA TRP A 91 -6.14 2.12 -0.35
C TRP A 91 -6.68 0.70 -0.58
N ILE A 92 -8.00 0.54 -0.53
CA ILE A 92 -8.69 -0.76 -0.52
C ILE A 92 -9.62 -0.88 -1.72
N ASN A 93 -10.55 0.07 -1.86
CA ASN A 93 -11.55 0.09 -2.91
C ASN A 93 -11.49 1.43 -3.68
N PRO A 94 -10.68 1.48 -4.75
CA PRO A 94 -10.48 2.69 -5.55
C PRO A 94 -11.77 3.30 -6.07
N LEU A 95 -12.71 2.47 -6.54
CA LEU A 95 -14.00 2.92 -7.07
C LEU A 95 -14.74 3.79 -6.03
N ILE A 96 -14.86 3.30 -4.80
CA ILE A 96 -15.52 4.03 -3.72
C ILE A 96 -14.64 5.22 -3.27
N GLN A 97 -13.34 5.01 -3.07
CA GLN A 97 -12.47 6.05 -2.51
C GLN A 97 -12.34 7.26 -3.42
N PHE A 98 -12.24 7.08 -4.74
CA PHE A 98 -12.25 8.19 -5.69
C PHE A 98 -13.55 9.01 -5.64
N GLN A 99 -14.70 8.37 -5.36
CA GLN A 99 -15.97 9.09 -5.18
C GLN A 99 -15.89 10.10 -4.03
N TYR A 100 -15.32 9.66 -2.91
CA TYR A 100 -15.21 10.44 -1.68
C TYR A 100 -14.13 11.52 -1.73
N GLY A 101 -13.23 11.52 -2.73
CA GLY A 101 -12.24 12.59 -2.90
C GLY A 101 -12.87 13.99 -2.93
N SER A 102 -13.99 14.14 -3.66
CA SER A 102 -14.71 15.43 -3.70
C SER A 102 -15.40 15.77 -2.37
N THR A 103 -15.96 14.78 -1.67
CA THR A 103 -16.59 14.97 -0.36
C THR A 103 -15.57 15.43 0.67
N MET A 104 -14.38 14.81 0.70
CA MET A 104 -13.30 15.23 1.59
C MET A 104 -12.90 16.69 1.29
N ALA A 105 -12.63 17.00 0.03
CA ALA A 105 -12.10 18.32 -0.34
C ALA A 105 -13.12 19.46 -0.16
N CYS A 106 -14.42 19.16 -0.18
CA CYS A 106 -15.48 20.17 -0.34
C CYS A 106 -16.62 20.07 0.67
N ASN A 107 -16.60 19.09 1.56
CA ASN A 107 -17.64 18.87 2.56
C ASN A 107 -17.09 18.05 3.74
N SER A 108 -15.87 18.34 4.19
CA SER A 108 -15.30 17.72 5.39
C SER A 108 -15.56 18.56 6.64
N SER A 109 -15.29 17.96 7.81
CA SER A 109 -15.27 18.68 9.09
C SER A 109 -14.20 19.77 9.18
N TYR A 110 -13.25 19.82 8.23
CA TYR A 110 -12.24 20.87 8.12
C TYR A 110 -12.68 22.03 7.23
N GLY A 111 -13.93 22.02 6.74
CA GLY A 111 -14.48 23.02 5.85
C GLY A 111 -14.15 22.76 4.38
N ASN A 112 -14.41 23.77 3.55
CA ASN A 112 -14.19 23.69 2.11
C ASN A 112 -12.73 24.01 1.80
N LEU A 113 -11.97 22.99 1.39
CA LEU A 113 -10.55 23.12 1.01
C LEU A 113 -10.38 23.59 -0.44
N LEU A 114 -11.45 23.53 -1.23
CA LEU A 114 -11.49 23.90 -2.63
C LEU A 114 -12.65 24.84 -2.93
N SER A 115 -12.52 25.60 -4.03
CA SER A 115 -13.65 26.38 -4.59
C SER A 115 -14.75 25.46 -5.11
N GLN A 116 -16.01 25.93 -5.10
CA GLN A 116 -17.14 25.18 -5.64
C GLN A 116 -16.89 24.69 -7.08
N ARG A 117 -16.25 25.51 -7.91
CA ARG A 117 -15.88 25.13 -9.29
C ARG A 117 -14.92 23.94 -9.35
N ALA A 118 -13.94 23.89 -8.45
CA ALA A 118 -13.03 22.74 -8.36
C ALA A 118 -13.75 21.49 -7.82
N CYS A 119 -14.65 21.67 -6.85
CA CYS A 119 -15.50 20.60 -6.34
C CYS A 119 -16.37 19.97 -7.44
N ASP A 120 -17.02 20.80 -8.25
CA ASP A 120 -17.87 20.34 -9.36
C ASP A 120 -17.03 19.65 -10.45
N ARG A 121 -15.79 20.11 -10.67
CA ARG A 121 -14.83 19.44 -11.56
C ARG A 121 -14.51 18.02 -11.08
N MET A 122 -14.21 17.83 -9.79
CA MET A 122 -13.94 16.49 -9.22
C MET A 122 -15.16 15.57 -9.35
N LYS A 123 -16.36 16.06 -8.99
CA LYS A 123 -17.61 15.29 -9.12
C LYS A 123 -17.87 14.86 -10.56
N LYS A 124 -17.68 15.77 -11.52
CA LYS A 124 -17.82 15.45 -12.95
C LYS A 124 -16.77 14.45 -13.42
N ALA A 125 -15.52 14.61 -12.98
CA ALA A 125 -14.43 13.68 -13.30
C ALA A 125 -14.72 12.26 -12.80
N TYR A 126 -15.35 12.13 -11.61
CA TYR A 126 -15.70 10.83 -11.05
C TYR A 126 -16.64 10.00 -11.96
N VAL A 127 -17.53 10.64 -12.73
CA VAL A 127 -18.40 9.93 -13.69
C VAL A 127 -17.57 9.15 -14.72
N THR A 128 -16.55 9.78 -15.30
CA THR A 128 -15.65 9.12 -16.24
C THR A 128 -14.71 8.15 -15.53
N CYS A 129 -14.14 8.54 -14.39
CA CYS A 129 -13.26 7.69 -13.58
C CYS A 129 -13.94 6.36 -13.21
N SER A 130 -15.15 6.42 -12.63
CA SER A 130 -15.90 5.22 -12.24
C SER A 130 -16.22 4.31 -13.44
N SER A 131 -16.51 4.87 -14.62
CA SER A 131 -16.70 4.07 -15.84
C SER A 131 -15.42 3.35 -16.27
N LEU A 132 -14.26 4.03 -16.20
CA LEU A 132 -12.97 3.42 -16.54
C LEU A 132 -12.55 2.36 -15.53
N VAL A 133 -12.75 2.61 -14.24
CA VAL A 133 -12.48 1.64 -13.16
C VAL A 133 -13.34 0.38 -13.34
N LYS A 134 -14.65 0.53 -13.63
CA LYS A 134 -15.52 -0.62 -13.92
C LYS A 134 -15.03 -1.43 -15.13
N LYS A 135 -14.57 -0.77 -16.20
CA LYS A 135 -13.98 -1.46 -17.37
C LYS A 135 -12.68 -2.19 -17.04
N CYS A 136 -11.86 -1.65 -16.15
CA CYS A 136 -10.69 -2.37 -15.61
C CYS A 136 -11.15 -3.66 -14.93
N TYR A 137 -12.17 -3.59 -14.06
CA TYR A 137 -12.69 -4.75 -13.32
C TYR A 137 -13.34 -5.81 -14.23
N GLU A 138 -13.92 -5.39 -15.36
CA GLU A 138 -14.55 -6.30 -16.33
C GLU A 138 -13.55 -6.99 -17.24
N LYS A 139 -12.51 -6.27 -17.69
CA LYS A 139 -11.58 -6.75 -18.71
C LYS A 139 -10.32 -7.40 -18.15
N ASP A 140 -10.04 -7.22 -16.86
CA ASP A 140 -8.94 -7.85 -16.13
C ASP A 140 -7.61 -7.76 -16.90
N ASN A 141 -7.26 -6.55 -17.36
CA ASN A 141 -5.97 -6.31 -17.97
C ASN A 141 -5.34 -5.01 -17.51
N ALA A 142 -4.03 -5.10 -17.27
CA ALA A 142 -3.15 -4.05 -16.85
C ALA A 142 -3.39 -2.72 -17.58
N LEU A 143 -3.49 -2.73 -18.91
CA LEU A 143 -3.63 -1.50 -19.70
C LEU A 143 -4.91 -0.73 -19.36
N SER A 144 -6.04 -1.45 -19.17
CA SER A 144 -7.32 -0.81 -18.82
C SER A 144 -7.26 -0.21 -17.42
N CYS A 145 -6.62 -0.90 -16.47
CA CYS A 145 -6.44 -0.47 -15.10
C CYS A 145 -5.47 0.72 -15.00
N VAL A 146 -4.31 0.68 -15.64
CA VAL A 146 -3.36 1.81 -15.69
C VAL A 146 -4.02 3.07 -16.28
N ARG A 147 -4.80 2.93 -17.35
CA ARG A 147 -5.52 4.07 -17.94
C ARG A 147 -6.57 4.65 -17.00
N ALA A 148 -7.31 3.78 -16.31
CA ALA A 148 -8.29 4.22 -15.33
C ALA A 148 -7.62 4.96 -14.17
N ASP A 149 -6.51 4.42 -13.64
CA ASP A 149 -5.78 5.00 -12.50
C ASP A 149 -5.26 6.39 -12.86
N ASN A 150 -4.55 6.49 -13.98
CA ASN A 150 -4.02 7.75 -14.49
C ASN A 150 -5.12 8.80 -14.68
N TYR A 151 -6.28 8.41 -15.23
CA TYR A 151 -7.38 9.36 -15.39
C TYR A 151 -7.93 9.82 -14.04
N CYS A 152 -8.20 8.88 -13.13
CA CYS A 152 -8.78 9.15 -11.81
C CYS A 152 -7.85 10.03 -10.97
N THR A 153 -6.59 9.64 -10.80
CA THR A 153 -5.60 10.40 -10.02
C THR A 153 -5.37 11.78 -10.61
N ASN A 154 -5.24 11.94 -11.93
CA ASN A 154 -5.02 13.27 -12.52
C ASN A 154 -6.23 14.21 -12.39
N ASN A 155 -7.45 13.69 -12.45
CA ASN A 155 -8.66 14.52 -12.52
C ASN A 155 -9.44 14.63 -11.19
N ILE A 156 -9.07 13.83 -10.19
CA ILE A 156 -9.64 13.90 -8.85
C ILE A 156 -8.55 14.38 -7.89
N ASP A 157 -7.52 13.56 -7.65
CA ASP A 157 -6.45 13.89 -6.71
C ASP A 157 -5.62 15.09 -7.20
N GLY A 158 -5.38 15.18 -8.52
CA GLY A 158 -4.69 16.32 -9.13
C GLY A 158 -5.46 17.64 -9.01
N VAL A 159 -6.79 17.60 -8.83
CA VAL A 159 -7.58 18.80 -8.54
C VAL A 159 -7.41 19.23 -7.08
N PHE A 160 -7.20 18.28 -6.16
CA PHE A 160 -6.94 18.58 -4.75
C PHE A 160 -5.66 19.41 -4.54
N ALA A 161 -4.67 19.32 -5.43
CA ALA A 161 -3.46 20.16 -5.38
C ALA A 161 -3.76 21.67 -5.39
N LEU A 162 -4.93 22.09 -5.90
CA LEU A 162 -5.36 23.49 -5.85
C LEU A 162 -5.62 23.98 -4.41
N SER A 163 -5.82 23.08 -3.45
CA SER A 163 -6.05 23.42 -2.04
C SER A 163 -4.78 23.91 -1.33
N LYS A 164 -3.59 23.59 -1.86
CA LYS A 164 -2.30 23.85 -1.22
C LYS A 164 -2.16 23.21 0.16
N ARG A 165 -2.87 22.10 0.37
CA ARG A 165 -2.84 21.29 1.59
C ARG A 165 -2.14 19.95 1.35
N SER A 166 -1.59 19.38 2.41
CA SER A 166 -1.02 18.03 2.36
C SER A 166 -2.11 16.98 2.10
N TYR A 167 -1.77 15.99 1.27
CA TYR A 167 -2.61 14.81 1.02
C TYR A 167 -2.71 13.88 2.25
N TYR A 168 -1.72 13.95 3.15
CA TYR A 168 -1.65 13.13 4.35
C TYR A 168 -2.28 13.80 5.57
N ASP A 169 -2.24 15.13 5.64
CA ASP A 169 -2.92 15.91 6.67
C ASP A 169 -3.45 17.24 6.10
N VAL A 170 -4.75 17.29 5.84
CA VAL A 170 -5.39 18.47 5.23
C VAL A 170 -5.36 19.73 6.10
N ARG A 171 -5.00 19.61 7.38
CA ARG A 171 -4.81 20.76 8.28
C ARG A 171 -3.48 21.47 8.00
N LYS A 172 -2.54 20.80 7.33
CA LYS A 172 -1.18 21.27 7.05
C LYS A 172 -1.05 21.76 5.62
N ALA A 173 -0.08 22.64 5.38
CA ALA A 173 0.27 23.09 4.04
C ALA A 173 0.97 21.96 3.26
N GLU A 174 0.95 22.04 1.93
CA GLU A 174 1.51 20.99 1.04
C GLU A 174 3.04 20.80 1.17
N ASP A 175 3.74 21.82 1.64
CA ASP A 175 5.20 21.85 1.80
C ASP A 175 5.70 21.37 3.17
N VAL A 176 4.78 21.05 4.08
CA VAL A 176 5.12 20.50 5.39
C VAL A 176 5.54 19.04 5.22
N VAL A 177 6.84 18.78 5.44
CA VAL A 177 7.41 17.44 5.40
C VAL A 177 7.08 16.68 6.68
N GLU A 178 6.22 15.67 6.56
CA GLU A 178 5.89 14.76 7.65
C GLU A 178 5.76 13.31 7.16
N PRO A 179 6.37 12.34 7.87
CA PRO A 179 7.18 12.51 9.08
C PRO A 179 8.52 13.22 8.81
N PRO A 180 9.16 13.81 9.84
CA PRO A 180 10.54 14.28 9.72
C PRO A 180 11.44 13.19 9.13
N GLN A 181 12.34 13.58 8.23
CA GLN A 181 13.12 12.66 7.40
C GLN A 181 14.51 12.35 7.98
N ASP A 182 14.75 12.72 9.24
CA ASP A 182 16.01 12.52 9.96
C ASP A 182 16.35 11.04 10.15
N PHE A 183 15.33 10.17 10.25
CA PHE A 183 15.54 8.72 10.30
C PHE A 183 16.19 8.16 9.02
N ILE A 184 15.97 8.77 7.85
CA ILE A 184 16.63 8.35 6.60
C ILE A 184 18.14 8.57 6.72
N ASN A 185 18.55 9.72 7.27
CA ASN A 185 19.96 10.01 7.51
C ASN A 185 20.55 9.00 8.49
N LEU A 186 19.85 8.73 9.59
CA LEU A 186 20.26 7.74 10.59
C LEU A 186 20.47 6.34 9.96
N LEU A 187 19.48 5.87 9.20
CA LEU A 187 19.52 4.54 8.57
C LEU A 187 20.59 4.41 7.48
N ASN A 188 21.08 5.54 6.95
CA ASN A 188 22.18 5.56 5.99
C ASN A 188 23.57 5.79 6.61
N GLN A 189 23.68 6.03 7.93
CA GLN A 189 24.99 6.15 8.58
C GLN A 189 25.78 4.82 8.49
N PRO A 190 27.08 4.84 8.15
CA PRO A 190 27.86 3.61 8.01
C PRO A 190 27.86 2.72 9.25
N ASP A 191 27.94 3.31 10.45
CA ASP A 191 27.86 2.58 11.71
C ASP A 191 26.49 1.93 11.94
N MET A 192 25.41 2.63 11.60
CA MET A 192 24.05 2.09 11.71
C MET A 192 23.86 0.92 10.76
N LYS A 193 24.22 1.09 9.49
CA LYS A 193 24.11 0.04 8.47
C LYS A 193 24.89 -1.22 8.84
N ARG A 194 26.11 -1.08 9.40
CA ARG A 194 26.86 -2.23 9.91
C ARG A 194 26.14 -2.94 11.07
N LYS A 195 25.60 -2.19 12.03
CA LYS A 195 24.89 -2.75 13.19
C LYS A 195 23.64 -3.54 12.82
N ILE A 196 22.95 -3.15 11.75
CA ILE A 196 21.73 -3.82 11.27
C ILE A 196 21.98 -4.82 10.13
N GLY A 197 23.25 -5.05 9.76
CA GLY A 197 23.60 -6.02 8.71
C GLY A 197 23.30 -5.57 7.27
N ALA A 198 23.20 -4.26 7.02
CA ALA A 198 22.87 -3.66 5.72
C ALA A 198 24.00 -2.76 5.17
N ALA A 199 25.26 -3.10 5.44
CA ALA A 199 26.43 -2.25 5.19
C ALA A 199 26.52 -1.68 3.76
N ASP A 200 26.25 -2.54 2.77
CA ASP A 200 26.37 -2.22 1.33
C ASP A 200 25.08 -1.66 0.71
N MET A 201 24.04 -1.44 1.53
CA MET A 201 22.74 -0.98 1.07
C MET A 201 22.58 0.53 1.23
N VAL A 202 21.66 1.12 0.46
CA VAL A 202 21.17 2.48 0.63
C VAL A 202 19.72 2.39 1.04
N PHE A 203 19.35 3.05 2.13
CA PHE A 203 17.97 3.12 2.58
C PHE A 203 17.25 4.26 1.90
N GLU A 204 16.09 3.95 1.32
CA GLU A 204 15.10 4.89 0.79
C GLU A 204 13.76 4.58 1.46
N GLU A 205 13.05 5.59 1.95
CA GLU A 205 11.73 5.41 2.58
C GLU A 205 10.71 4.85 1.58
N CYS A 206 10.65 5.45 0.39
CA CYS A 206 9.77 5.06 -0.71
C CYS A 206 10.59 4.84 -1.98
N ALA A 207 10.99 3.59 -2.23
CA ALA A 207 11.80 3.25 -3.39
C ALA A 207 10.98 3.28 -4.70
N ASP A 208 11.59 3.85 -5.76
CA ASP A 208 10.93 4.02 -7.07
C ASP A 208 10.65 2.68 -7.76
N ALA A 209 11.53 1.70 -7.65
CA ALA A 209 11.40 0.44 -8.38
C ALA A 209 10.12 -0.36 -8.00
N PRO A 210 9.80 -0.57 -6.71
CA PRO A 210 8.49 -1.08 -6.28
C PRO A 210 7.31 -0.25 -6.80
N TYR A 211 7.40 1.08 -6.68
CA TYR A 211 6.33 1.97 -7.10
C TYR A 211 6.03 1.88 -8.60
N ILE A 212 7.07 1.90 -9.44
CA ILE A 212 6.96 1.80 -10.89
C ILE A 212 6.40 0.44 -11.28
N ALA A 213 6.88 -0.64 -10.66
CA ALA A 213 6.38 -1.99 -10.92
C ALA A 213 4.86 -2.04 -10.71
N ILE A 214 4.39 -1.62 -9.54
CA ILE A 214 2.96 -1.63 -9.16
C ILE A 214 2.13 -0.70 -10.04
N SER A 215 2.63 0.49 -10.34
CA SER A 215 1.90 1.48 -11.15
C SER A 215 1.80 1.08 -12.62
N SER A 216 2.76 0.28 -13.11
CA SER A 216 2.79 -0.18 -14.51
C SER A 216 1.95 -1.42 -14.78
N THR A 217 1.56 -2.17 -13.74
CA THR A 217 0.82 -3.43 -13.89
C THR A 217 -0.68 -3.29 -13.72
N GLY A 218 -1.20 -2.19 -13.18
CA GLY A 218 -2.64 -2.00 -12.96
C GLY A 218 -3.13 -2.38 -11.56
N GLU A 219 -2.27 -3.02 -10.78
CA GLU A 219 -2.42 -3.46 -9.37
C GLU A 219 -3.04 -2.40 -8.43
N ARG A 220 -2.78 -1.12 -8.70
CA ARG A 220 -3.37 0.00 -7.97
C ARG A 220 -4.90 0.01 -8.03
N LEU A 221 -5.49 -0.51 -9.11
CA LEU A 221 -6.92 -0.57 -9.32
C LEU A 221 -7.51 -1.97 -9.38
N GLU A 222 -6.74 -3.01 -9.64
CA GLU A 222 -7.26 -4.37 -9.83
C GLU A 222 -8.21 -4.84 -8.71
N THR A 223 -9.11 -5.75 -9.01
CA THR A 223 -9.99 -6.29 -7.95
C THR A 223 -9.25 -7.35 -7.16
N PHE A 224 -9.60 -7.55 -5.90
CA PHE A 224 -9.04 -8.65 -5.10
C PHE A 224 -9.37 -10.06 -5.66
N LYS A 225 -10.19 -10.17 -6.72
CA LYS A 225 -10.54 -11.45 -7.34
C LYS A 225 -9.36 -12.11 -8.05
N GLU A 226 -8.41 -11.36 -8.62
CA GLU A 226 -7.30 -11.94 -9.39
C GLU A 226 -6.38 -12.83 -8.52
N TYR A 227 -6.19 -12.50 -7.25
CA TYR A 227 -5.42 -13.35 -6.32
C TYR A 227 -6.08 -14.71 -6.02
N SER A 228 -7.36 -14.89 -6.36
CA SER A 228 -8.06 -16.16 -6.19
C SER A 228 -7.87 -17.15 -7.35
N HIS A 229 -7.36 -16.70 -8.50
CA HIS A 229 -7.26 -17.50 -9.73
C HIS A 229 -5.83 -17.96 -10.09
N HIS A 230 -4.82 -17.58 -9.30
CA HIS A 230 -3.41 -17.96 -9.50
C HIS A 230 -2.93 -19.06 -8.54
N HIS A 231 -3.82 -19.92 -8.04
CA HIS A 231 -3.50 -21.06 -7.19
C HIS A 231 -4.05 -22.36 -7.76
#